data_AF-A0A2E5YCY7-F1
#
_entry.id   AF-A0A2E5YCY7-F1
#
_cell.length_a   1.000
_cell.length_b   1.000
_cell.length_c   1.000
_cell.angle_alpha   90.00
_cell.angle_beta   90.00
_cell.angle_gamma   90.00
#
_symmetry.space_group_name_H-M   'P 1'
#
loop_
_entity.id
_entity.type
_entity.pdbx_description
1 polymer ?
#
loop_
_entity_poly.entity_id
_entity_poly.type
_entity_poly.pdbx_seq_one_letter_code
_entity_poly.pdbx_strand_id
1 'polypeptide(L)'
;MDAETLMNVTPEELAASLLARRVMLKESLPGVIRNLEAEEESISPKAKRLENSFEEANLKVADLKRIRDNDQREAGQLISEVKMVRSKLTESGGMVNLDPRWKKKKLIEKIEEIEHKIQTSALDHKSERKLLDQRRVLISENDQWLKDRKESNPEMLEYLQKSRKMSKLYKKADRNHTKMLDAVEKAQPIYAKKTRVLEELKEIRRQLDRARELLSQSDRAIDYWEKRINEGFGDLGHGFPDLLSASKKVKEGGRSSFAKSTRKRRERVRRTKREEE
;
A
#
# COMPACT_ATOMS: atom_id res chain seq x y z
N MET A 1 -11.68 -38.34 -15.84
CA MET A 1 -12.41 -38.23 -17.13
C MET A 1 -11.37 -38.49 -18.21
N ASP A 2 -11.41 -39.66 -18.84
CA ASP A 2 -10.53 -39.99 -19.96
C ASP A 2 -11.00 -39.32 -21.25
N ALA A 3 -10.09 -38.98 -22.16
CA ALA A 3 -10.43 -38.26 -23.39
C ALA A 3 -11.43 -39.04 -24.28
N GLU A 4 -11.34 -40.37 -24.29
CA GLU A 4 -12.27 -41.25 -25.01
C GLU A 4 -13.68 -41.21 -24.41
N THR A 5 -13.78 -41.11 -23.08
CA THR A 5 -15.08 -41.00 -22.39
C THR A 5 -15.80 -39.69 -22.72
N LEU A 6 -15.08 -38.58 -22.92
CA LEU A 6 -15.65 -37.29 -23.31
C LEU A 6 -16.12 -37.24 -24.78
N MET A 7 -15.50 -38.04 -25.65
CA MET A 7 -15.85 -38.10 -27.08
C MET A 7 -17.11 -38.92 -27.36
N ASN A 8 -17.49 -39.81 -26.44
CA ASN A 8 -18.67 -40.68 -26.56
C ASN A 8 -19.93 -40.10 -25.91
N VAL A 9 -19.84 -38.99 -25.16
CA VAL A 9 -21.00 -38.39 -24.48
C VAL A 9 -21.96 -37.80 -25.50
N THR A 10 -23.23 -38.18 -25.42
CA THR A 10 -24.26 -37.61 -26.27
C THR A 10 -24.64 -36.19 -25.83
N PRO A 11 -25.12 -35.32 -26.75
CA PRO A 11 -25.59 -33.99 -26.38
C PRO A 11 -26.68 -34.00 -25.30
N GLU A 12 -27.51 -35.04 -25.29
CA GLU A 12 -28.58 -35.27 -24.31
C GLU A 12 -28.01 -35.55 -22.91
N GLU A 13 -27.06 -36.48 -22.79
CA GLU A 13 -26.38 -36.78 -21.53
C GLU A 13 -25.64 -35.56 -20.98
N LEU A 14 -25.00 -34.79 -21.85
CA LEU A 14 -24.31 -33.57 -21.46
C LEU A 14 -25.31 -32.52 -20.95
N ALA A 15 -26.42 -32.31 -21.64
CA ALA A 15 -27.47 -31.38 -21.22
C ALA A 15 -28.11 -31.81 -19.88
N ALA A 16 -28.39 -33.11 -19.70
CA ALA A 16 -28.90 -33.65 -18.46
C ALA A 16 -27.91 -33.47 -17.30
N SER A 17 -26.61 -33.69 -17.53
CA SER A 17 -25.58 -33.44 -16.52
C SER A 17 -25.44 -31.95 -16.14
N LEU A 18 -25.58 -31.05 -17.12
CA LEU A 18 -25.59 -29.61 -16.89
C LEU A 18 -26.83 -29.17 -16.11
N LEU A 19 -28.00 -29.69 -16.45
CA LEU A 19 -29.24 -29.43 -15.72
C LEU A 19 -29.13 -29.91 -14.27
N ALA A 20 -28.70 -31.16 -14.05
CA ALA A 20 -28.51 -31.73 -12.71
C ALA A 20 -27.54 -30.87 -11.87
N ARG A 21 -26.44 -30.41 -12.46
CA ARG A 21 -25.52 -29.49 -11.80
C ARG A 21 -26.16 -28.14 -11.45
N ARG A 22 -26.99 -27.59 -12.34
CA ARG A 22 -27.68 -26.31 -12.10
C ARG A 22 -28.72 -26.42 -10.98
N VAL A 23 -29.47 -27.52 -10.93
CA VAL A 23 -30.43 -27.81 -9.85
C VAL A 23 -29.70 -27.95 -8.52
N MET A 24 -28.63 -28.75 -8.47
CA MET A 24 -27.79 -28.89 -7.26
C MET A 24 -27.18 -27.56 -6.81
N LEU A 25 -26.74 -26.71 -7.75
CA LEU A 25 -26.26 -25.37 -7.43
C LEU A 25 -27.37 -24.50 -6.83
N LYS A 26 -28.58 -24.51 -7.39
CA LYS A 26 -29.72 -23.75 -6.85
C LYS A 26 -30.07 -24.16 -5.42
N GLU A 27 -29.97 -25.45 -5.10
CA GLU A 27 -30.24 -25.97 -3.76
C GLU A 27 -29.12 -25.63 -2.76
N SER A 28 -27.87 -25.65 -3.20
CA SER A 28 -26.70 -25.42 -2.32
C SER A 28 -26.32 -23.95 -2.12
N LEU A 29 -26.53 -23.10 -3.13
CA LEU A 29 -26.16 -21.67 -3.11
C LEU A 29 -26.77 -20.89 -1.93
N PRO A 30 -28.04 -21.07 -1.53
CA PRO A 30 -28.58 -20.38 -0.35
C PRO A 30 -27.82 -20.69 0.94
N GLY A 31 -27.36 -21.92 1.13
CA GLY A 31 -26.54 -22.31 2.28
C GLY A 31 -25.16 -21.66 2.24
N VAL A 32 -24.54 -21.62 1.05
CA VAL A 32 -23.25 -20.94 0.83
C VAL A 32 -23.37 -19.44 1.10
N ILE A 33 -24.46 -18.79 0.64
CA ILE A 33 -24.71 -17.37 0.88
C ILE A 33 -24.84 -17.09 2.38
N ARG A 34 -25.62 -17.89 3.11
CA ARG A 34 -25.76 -17.73 4.58
C ARG A 34 -24.43 -17.87 5.30
N ASN A 35 -23.59 -18.83 4.89
CA ASN A 35 -22.26 -19.00 5.48
C ASN A 35 -21.36 -17.79 5.20
N LEU A 36 -21.34 -17.29 3.96
CA LEU A 36 -20.57 -16.10 3.58
C LEU A 36 -21.08 -14.83 4.27
N GLU A 37 -22.40 -14.69 4.47
CA GLU A 37 -23.00 -13.59 5.24
C GLU A 37 -22.57 -13.64 6.71
N ALA A 38 -22.61 -14.83 7.33
CA ALA A 38 -22.13 -15.02 8.70
C ALA A 38 -20.61 -14.73 8.84
N GLU A 39 -19.82 -15.15 7.85
CA GLU A 39 -18.39 -14.83 7.80
C GLU A 39 -18.16 -13.32 7.67
N GLU A 40 -18.88 -12.62 6.79
CA GLU A 40 -18.84 -11.17 6.65
C GLU A 40 -19.20 -10.46 7.97
N GLU A 41 -20.30 -10.86 8.61
CA GLU A 41 -20.74 -10.30 9.89
C GLU A 41 -19.70 -10.50 11.00
N SER A 42 -18.96 -11.61 10.98
CA SER A 42 -17.90 -11.91 11.96
C SER A 42 -16.61 -11.10 11.73
N ILE A 43 -16.28 -10.78 10.47
CA ILE A 43 -15.03 -10.13 10.06
C ILE A 43 -15.18 -8.61 10.00
N SER A 44 -16.34 -8.09 9.57
CA SER A 44 -16.66 -6.66 9.50
C SER A 44 -16.32 -5.86 10.78
N PRO A 45 -16.71 -6.29 12.01
CA PRO A 45 -16.34 -5.57 13.23
C PRO A 45 -14.83 -5.62 13.50
N LYS A 46 -14.14 -6.70 13.14
CA LYS A 46 -12.68 -6.82 13.29
C LYS A 46 -11.96 -5.85 12.36
N ALA A 47 -12.39 -5.77 11.10
CA ALA A 47 -11.90 -4.79 10.14
C ALA A 47 -12.07 -3.36 10.65
N LYS A 48 -13.27 -2.98 11.11
CA LYS A 48 -13.55 -1.65 11.67
C LYS A 48 -12.67 -1.31 12.88
N ARG A 49 -12.49 -2.25 13.81
CA ARG A 49 -11.62 -2.05 14.98
C ARG A 49 -10.15 -1.82 14.57
N LEU A 50 -9.65 -2.59 13.60
CA LEU A 50 -8.28 -2.43 13.10
C LEU A 50 -8.11 -1.12 12.32
N GLU A 51 -9.13 -0.70 11.59
CA GLU A 51 -9.17 0.59 10.89
C GLU A 51 -9.07 1.75 11.85
N ASN A 52 -9.95 1.81 12.85
CA ASN A 52 -9.93 2.85 13.88
C ASN A 52 -8.59 2.85 14.65
N SER A 53 -8.09 1.68 15.03
CA SER A 53 -6.81 1.56 15.73
C SER A 53 -5.62 2.05 14.88
N PHE A 54 -5.63 1.76 13.58
CA PHE A 54 -4.62 2.25 12.66
C PHE A 54 -4.73 3.77 12.47
N GLU A 55 -5.94 4.31 12.33
CA GLU A 55 -6.17 5.74 12.23
C GLU A 55 -5.68 6.50 13.46
N GLU A 56 -6.01 6.02 14.67
CA GLU A 56 -5.49 6.58 15.92
C GLU A 56 -3.96 6.57 15.98
N ALA A 57 -3.33 5.48 15.54
CA ALA A 57 -1.87 5.38 15.48
C ALA A 57 -1.29 6.36 14.45
N ASN A 58 -1.94 6.52 13.30
CA ASN A 58 -1.51 7.42 12.24
C ASN A 58 -1.67 8.89 12.66
N LEU A 59 -2.75 9.24 13.37
CA LEU A 59 -2.95 10.57 13.95
C LEU A 59 -1.83 10.92 14.93
N LYS A 60 -1.46 9.99 15.83
CA LYS A 60 -0.33 10.17 16.75
C LYS A 60 0.99 10.41 16.01
N VAL A 61 1.24 9.66 14.93
CA VAL A 61 2.43 9.86 14.09
C VAL A 61 2.39 11.23 13.40
N ALA A 62 1.24 11.65 12.88
CA ALA A 62 1.07 12.94 12.23
C ALA A 62 1.29 14.12 13.21
N ASP A 63 0.77 14.03 14.43
CA ASP A 63 1.00 15.04 15.47
C ASP A 63 2.48 15.15 15.84
N LEU A 64 3.16 14.02 16.03
CA LEU A 64 4.59 14.00 16.34
C LEU A 64 5.42 14.57 15.18
N LYS A 65 5.06 14.28 13.92
CA LYS A 65 5.68 14.90 12.74
C LYS A 65 5.49 16.41 12.74
N ARG A 66 4.27 16.90 12.96
CA ARG A 66 3.98 18.33 12.99
C ARG A 66 4.82 19.07 14.04
N ILE A 67 4.92 18.53 15.25
CA ILE A 67 5.72 19.14 16.32
C ILE A 67 7.21 19.10 15.97
N ARG A 68 7.71 17.95 15.48
CA ARG A 68 9.11 17.79 15.04
C ARG A 68 9.46 18.82 13.96
N ASP A 69 8.64 18.93 12.92
CA ASP A 69 8.91 19.79 11.76
C ASP A 69 8.91 21.28 12.17
N ASN A 70 8.05 21.67 13.11
CA ASN A 70 8.05 23.01 13.66
C ASN A 70 9.33 23.30 14.46
N ASP A 71 9.70 22.39 15.38
CA ASP A 71 10.92 22.54 16.19
C ASP A 71 12.19 22.52 15.32
N GLN A 72 12.25 21.69 14.27
CA GLN A 72 13.35 21.64 13.30
C GLN A 72 13.47 22.93 12.50
N ARG A 73 12.33 23.49 12.04
CA ARG A 73 12.30 24.75 11.29
C ARG A 73 12.81 25.92 12.13
N GLU A 74 12.32 26.05 13.36
CA GLU A 74 12.78 27.09 14.29
C GLU A 74 14.28 26.94 14.58
N ALA A 75 14.76 25.71 14.79
CA ALA A 75 16.17 25.47 15.03
C ALA A 75 17.04 25.77 13.80
N GLY A 76 16.56 25.48 12.58
CA GLY A 76 17.25 25.80 11.33
C GLY A 76 17.41 27.31 11.12
N GLN A 77 16.40 28.11 11.47
CA GLN A 77 16.51 29.57 11.47
C GLN A 77 17.58 30.07 12.44
N LEU A 78 17.62 29.49 13.65
CA LEU A 78 18.63 29.83 14.65
C LEU A 78 20.05 29.44 14.23
N ILE A 79 20.26 28.36 13.45
CA ILE A 79 21.60 28.03 12.93
C ILE A 79 22.17 29.20 12.12
N SER A 80 21.37 29.78 11.22
CA SER A 80 21.79 30.91 10.39
C SER A 80 22.15 32.14 11.25
N GLU A 81 21.32 32.45 12.25
CA GLU A 81 21.60 33.54 13.19
C GLU A 81 22.85 33.30 14.04
N VAL A 82 23.04 32.08 14.56
CA VAL A 82 24.20 31.68 15.35
C VAL A 82 25.47 31.78 14.51
N LYS A 83 25.43 31.41 13.21
CA LYS A 83 26.54 31.60 12.28
C LYS A 83 26.88 33.08 12.09
N MET A 84 25.89 33.94 11.88
CA MET A 84 26.12 35.39 11.72
C MET A 84 26.72 36.02 12.96
N VAL A 85 26.14 35.76 14.14
CA VAL A 85 26.64 36.28 15.43
C VAL A 85 28.07 35.78 15.68
N ARG A 86 28.36 34.52 15.34
CA ARG A 86 29.72 33.97 15.43
C ARG A 86 30.72 34.70 14.53
N SER A 87 30.37 35.01 13.28
CA SER A 87 31.26 35.75 12.37
C SER A 87 31.60 37.12 12.95
N LYS A 88 30.59 37.86 13.43
CA LYS A 88 30.79 39.16 14.11
C LYS A 88 31.69 39.07 15.34
N LEU A 89 31.50 38.06 16.19
CA LEU A 89 32.36 37.78 17.36
C LEU A 89 33.79 37.38 16.99
N THR A 90 33.99 36.82 15.79
CA THR A 90 35.32 36.44 15.29
C THR A 90 36.06 37.67 14.74
N GLU A 91 35.33 38.54 14.05
CA GLU A 91 35.83 39.81 13.52
C GLU A 91 36.17 40.82 14.64
N SER A 92 35.37 40.85 15.71
CA SER A 92 35.61 41.75 16.85
C SER A 92 36.70 41.28 17.82
N GLY A 93 37.34 40.13 17.59
CA GLY A 93 38.43 39.63 18.42
C GLY A 93 38.02 39.10 19.81
N GLY A 94 36.76 39.22 20.22
CA GLY A 94 36.25 38.78 21.53
C GLY A 94 36.22 37.26 21.76
N MET A 95 36.65 36.47 20.77
CA MET A 95 36.73 35.01 20.86
C MET A 95 38.16 34.55 21.22
N VAL A 96 38.60 34.79 22.46
CA VAL A 96 39.88 34.25 22.96
C VAL A 96 39.82 32.72 22.93
N ASN A 97 40.79 32.11 22.24
CA ASN A 97 40.75 30.70 21.85
C ASN A 97 41.67 29.84 22.73
N LEU A 98 41.09 28.90 23.47
CA LEU A 98 41.81 27.78 24.09
C LEU A 98 41.54 26.44 23.37
N ASP A 99 40.77 26.42 22.27
CA ASP A 99 40.46 25.19 21.52
C ASP A 99 40.27 25.48 20.02
N PRO A 100 40.79 24.65 19.08
CA PRO A 100 40.93 25.02 17.68
C PRO A 100 39.62 25.40 16.97
N ARG A 101 39.62 26.53 16.23
CA ARG A 101 38.46 27.06 15.48
C ARG A 101 37.82 26.03 14.54
N TRP A 102 38.59 25.09 14.02
CA TRP A 102 38.12 24.06 13.08
C TRP A 102 37.16 23.04 13.73
N LYS A 103 37.33 22.72 15.02
CA LYS A 103 36.48 21.74 15.72
C LYS A 103 35.04 22.24 15.86
N LYS A 104 34.86 23.55 16.04
CA LYS A 104 33.56 24.24 16.16
C LYS A 104 32.85 24.42 14.82
N LYS A 105 33.62 24.78 13.78
CA LYS A 105 33.11 24.91 12.41
C LYS A 105 32.53 23.56 11.94
N LYS A 106 33.28 22.49 12.19
CA LYS A 106 32.89 21.12 11.88
C LYS A 106 31.65 20.65 12.65
N LEU A 107 31.35 21.16 13.84
CA LEU A 107 30.22 20.69 14.64
C LEU A 107 28.86 21.21 14.13
N ILE A 108 28.76 22.50 13.79
CA ILE A 108 27.53 23.05 13.20
C ILE A 108 27.30 22.45 11.80
N GLU A 109 28.36 22.35 11.00
CA GLU A 109 28.31 21.74 9.66
C GLU A 109 27.86 20.26 9.74
N LYS A 110 28.37 19.49 10.69
CA LYS A 110 27.91 18.11 10.93
C LYS A 110 26.43 18.03 11.34
N ILE A 111 25.93 18.96 12.15
CA ILE A 111 24.51 19.00 12.52
C ILE A 111 23.63 19.25 11.29
N GLU A 112 24.05 20.15 10.40
CA GLU A 112 23.36 20.42 9.13
C GLU A 112 23.44 19.23 8.17
N GLU A 113 24.59 18.56 8.06
CA GLU A 113 24.74 17.34 7.24
C GLU A 113 23.82 16.21 7.73
N ILE A 114 23.71 16.02 9.04
CA ILE A 114 22.79 15.02 9.61
C ILE A 114 21.35 15.39 9.31
N GLU A 115 20.98 16.66 9.45
CA GLU A 115 19.63 17.13 9.12
C GLU A 115 19.31 16.94 7.64
N HIS A 116 20.23 17.31 6.75
CA HIS A 116 20.08 17.11 5.31
C HIS A 116 19.90 15.62 4.97
N LYS A 117 20.70 14.74 5.58
CA LYS A 117 20.55 13.28 5.41
C LYS A 117 19.16 12.83 5.88
N ILE A 118 18.72 13.24 7.06
CA ILE A 118 17.38 12.90 7.57
C ILE A 118 16.27 13.39 6.62
N GLN A 119 16.43 14.56 6.00
CA GLN A 119 15.42 15.13 5.10
C GLN A 119 15.40 14.51 3.70
N THR A 120 16.57 14.14 3.16
CA THR A 120 16.71 13.78 1.74
C THR A 120 16.87 12.29 1.48
N SER A 121 17.36 11.52 2.46
CA SER A 121 17.53 10.08 2.28
C SER A 121 16.33 9.30 2.79
N ALA A 122 15.79 8.42 1.94
CA ALA A 122 14.76 7.46 2.30
C ALA A 122 15.37 6.36 3.19
N LEU A 123 15.64 6.70 4.44
CA LEU A 123 16.33 5.84 5.40
C LEU A 123 15.33 4.92 6.13
N ASP A 124 15.83 3.75 6.56
CA ASP A 124 15.11 2.91 7.50
C ASP A 124 15.04 3.59 8.89
N HIS A 125 14.00 3.27 9.66
CA HIS A 125 13.82 3.74 11.04
C HIS A 125 15.05 3.47 11.93
N LYS A 126 15.80 2.39 11.68
CA LYS A 126 17.04 2.06 12.40
C LYS A 126 18.20 3.00 12.05
N SER A 127 18.36 3.34 10.78
CA SER A 127 19.37 4.32 10.33
C SER A 127 19.03 5.72 10.80
N GLU A 128 17.76 6.12 10.77
CA GLU A 128 17.32 7.40 11.32
C GLU A 128 17.66 7.51 12.82
N ARG A 129 17.40 6.46 13.61
CA ARG A 129 17.74 6.43 15.04
C ARG A 129 19.24 6.66 15.29
N LYS A 130 20.10 6.04 14.50
CA LYS A 130 21.56 6.24 14.59
C LYS A 130 21.96 7.68 14.30
N LEU A 131 21.35 8.32 13.30
CA LEU A 131 21.61 9.72 12.97
C LEU A 131 21.14 10.67 14.08
N LEU A 132 19.98 10.40 14.68
CA LEU A 132 19.49 11.15 15.84
C LEU A 132 20.43 11.02 17.05
N ASP A 133 20.94 9.82 17.32
CA ASP A 133 21.91 9.61 18.40
C ASP A 133 23.21 10.37 18.14
N GLN A 134 23.72 10.34 16.90
CA GLN A 134 24.89 11.14 16.50
C GLN A 134 24.66 12.64 16.71
N ARG A 135 23.50 13.16 16.30
CA ARG A 135 23.14 14.57 16.50
C ARG A 135 23.07 14.92 17.99
N ARG A 136 22.47 14.06 18.80
CA ARG A 136 22.35 14.25 20.24
C ARG A 136 23.71 14.32 20.93
N VAL A 137 24.67 13.49 20.52
CA VAL A 137 26.05 13.54 21.01
C VAL A 137 26.69 14.89 20.64
N LEU A 138 26.57 15.33 19.38
CA LEU A 138 27.12 16.62 18.94
C LEU A 138 26.50 17.81 19.69
N ILE A 139 25.20 17.79 19.94
CA ILE A 139 24.52 18.84 20.73
C ILE A 139 25.03 18.83 22.18
N SER A 140 25.25 17.64 22.76
CA SER A 140 25.78 17.52 24.13
C SER A 140 27.21 18.06 24.24
N GLU A 141 28.07 17.75 23.26
CA GLU A 141 29.44 18.29 23.19
C GLU A 141 29.42 19.82 23.08
N ASN A 142 28.53 20.38 22.25
CA ASN A 142 28.34 21.82 22.12
C ASN A 142 27.89 22.46 23.43
N ASP A 143 26.90 21.88 24.11
CA ASP A 143 26.37 22.39 25.37
C ASP A 143 27.42 22.38 26.50
N GLN A 144 28.24 21.32 26.58
CA GLN A 144 29.32 21.24 27.57
C GLN A 144 30.33 22.37 27.33
N TRP A 145 30.74 22.53 26.08
CA TRP A 145 31.66 23.59 25.69
C TRP A 145 31.11 25.01 25.95
N LEU A 146 29.81 25.25 25.76
CA LEU A 146 29.16 26.53 26.08
C LEU A 146 29.10 26.81 27.58
N LYS A 147 29.03 25.76 28.43
CA LYS A 147 29.07 25.92 29.90
C LYS A 147 30.46 26.36 30.34
N ASP A 148 31.49 25.63 29.93
CA ASP A 148 32.90 25.92 30.28
C ASP A 148 33.29 27.36 29.89
N ARG A 149 32.74 27.87 28.77
CA ARG A 149 32.98 29.25 28.32
C ARG A 149 32.15 30.33 28.98
N LYS A 150 30.94 30.02 29.46
CA LYS A 150 30.13 31.01 30.19
C LYS A 150 30.89 31.53 31.41
N GLU A 151 31.68 30.66 32.04
CA GLU A 151 32.52 31.00 33.19
C GLU A 151 33.70 31.91 32.81
N SER A 152 34.08 31.94 31.53
CA SER A 152 35.28 32.65 31.03
C SER A 152 35.00 33.98 30.33
N ASN A 153 33.82 34.20 29.72
CA ASN A 153 33.57 35.41 28.89
C ASN A 153 32.10 35.90 28.90
N PRO A 154 31.81 37.07 29.51
CA PRO A 154 30.45 37.64 29.58
C PRO A 154 29.98 38.33 28.28
N GLU A 155 30.87 38.77 27.39
CA GLU A 155 30.54 39.46 26.13
C GLU A 155 29.84 38.55 25.09
N MET A 156 29.86 37.24 25.29
CA MET A 156 29.32 36.23 24.37
C MET A 156 27.82 35.91 24.61
N LEU A 157 27.12 36.74 25.38
CA LEU A 157 25.80 36.43 25.94
C LEU A 157 24.73 36.16 24.86
N GLU A 158 24.72 36.93 23.77
CA GLU A 158 23.77 36.76 22.66
C GLU A 158 23.97 35.43 21.92
N TYR A 159 25.23 35.06 21.64
CA TYR A 159 25.58 33.78 21.02
C TYR A 159 25.19 32.60 21.91
N LEU A 160 25.48 32.70 23.21
CA LEU A 160 25.17 31.68 24.21
C LEU A 160 23.66 31.45 24.34
N GLN A 161 22.87 32.53 24.33
CA GLN A 161 21.41 32.46 24.36
C GLN A 161 20.84 31.80 23.10
N LYS A 162 21.27 32.24 21.91
CA LYS A 162 20.81 31.67 20.63
C LYS A 162 21.20 30.20 20.49
N SER A 163 22.44 29.85 20.85
CA SER A 163 22.92 28.46 20.80
C SER A 163 22.23 27.54 21.81
N ARG A 164 21.87 28.04 23.00
CA ARG A 164 21.05 27.29 23.98
C ARG A 164 19.62 27.08 23.48
N LYS A 165 18.99 28.11 22.89
CA LYS A 165 17.65 27.99 22.29
C LYS A 165 17.66 26.96 21.17
N MET A 166 18.63 27.02 20.27
CA MET A 166 18.85 26.06 19.19
C MET A 166 19.00 24.62 19.73
N SER A 167 19.87 24.42 20.73
CA SER A 167 20.11 23.10 21.33
C SER A 167 18.86 22.54 22.03
N LYS A 168 18.05 23.39 22.66
CA LYS A 168 16.76 22.97 23.25
C LYS A 168 15.76 22.51 22.20
N LEU A 169 15.64 23.25 21.10
CA LEU A 169 14.73 22.91 20.00
C LEU A 169 15.12 21.59 19.34
N TYR A 170 16.41 21.38 19.06
CA TYR A 170 16.86 20.10 18.50
C TYR A 170 16.65 18.93 19.45
N LYS A 171 16.92 19.09 20.75
CA LYS A 171 16.60 18.04 21.72
C LYS A 171 15.11 17.71 21.76
N LYS A 172 14.24 18.71 21.60
CA LYS A 172 12.78 18.50 21.56
C LYS A 172 12.36 17.81 20.25
N ALA A 173 12.89 18.25 19.11
CA ALA A 173 12.69 17.61 17.81
C ALA A 173 13.14 16.14 17.82
N ASP A 174 14.36 15.86 18.27
CA ASP A 174 14.92 14.50 18.30
C ASP A 174 14.13 13.56 19.23
N ARG A 175 13.63 14.07 20.36
CA ARG A 175 12.73 13.32 21.27
C ARG A 175 11.42 12.98 20.58
N ASN A 176 10.81 13.95 19.88
CA ASN A 176 9.56 13.72 19.16
C ASN A 176 9.76 12.80 17.95
N HIS A 177 10.88 12.92 17.25
CA HIS A 177 11.27 12.03 16.17
C HIS A 177 11.47 10.60 16.69
N THR A 178 12.15 10.40 17.81
CA THR A 178 12.30 9.07 18.42
C THR A 178 10.94 8.46 18.78
N LYS A 179 10.06 9.24 19.43
CA LYS A 179 8.69 8.81 19.74
C LYS A 179 7.88 8.49 18.49
N MET A 180 8.07 9.26 17.41
CA MET A 180 7.43 9.03 16.12
C MET A 180 7.90 7.69 15.53
N LEU A 181 9.20 7.37 15.60
CA LEU A 181 9.72 6.08 15.14
C LEU A 181 9.13 4.92 15.94
N ASP A 182 9.08 5.03 17.27
CA ASP A 182 8.48 4.01 18.12
C ASP A 182 6.96 3.84 17.82
N ALA A 183 6.25 4.93 17.48
CA ALA A 183 4.85 4.88 17.08
C ALA A 183 4.65 4.24 15.70
N VAL A 184 5.54 4.54 14.74
CA VAL A 184 5.54 3.90 13.41
C VAL A 184 5.82 2.40 13.53
N GLU A 185 6.80 2.00 14.34
CA GLU A 185 7.13 0.59 14.59
C GLU A 185 5.93 -0.18 15.17
N LYS A 186 5.16 0.45 16.07
CA LYS A 186 3.91 -0.13 16.61
C LYS A 186 2.77 -0.15 15.59
N ALA A 187 2.70 0.82 14.67
CA ALA A 187 1.65 0.91 13.66
C ALA A 187 1.83 -0.09 12.51
N GLN A 188 3.08 -0.44 12.15
CA GLN A 188 3.39 -1.40 11.08
C GLN A 188 2.66 -2.76 11.20
N PRO A 189 2.70 -3.47 12.34
CA PRO A 189 1.99 -4.74 12.47
C PRO A 189 0.46 -4.58 12.44
N ILE A 190 -0.07 -3.44 12.91
CA ILE A 190 -1.50 -3.13 12.84
C ILE A 190 -1.92 -2.94 11.38
N TYR A 191 -1.14 -2.19 10.60
CA TYR A 191 -1.35 -2.03 9.16
C TYR A 191 -1.34 -3.37 8.43
N ALA A 192 -0.32 -4.21 8.68
CA ALA A 192 -0.23 -5.53 8.04
C ALA A 192 -1.46 -6.41 8.36
N LYS A 193 -1.94 -6.40 9.62
CA LYS A 193 -3.17 -7.09 10.02
C LYS A 193 -4.41 -6.48 9.36
N LYS A 194 -4.54 -5.15 9.34
CA LYS A 194 -5.63 -4.42 8.69
C LYS A 194 -5.72 -4.81 7.21
N THR A 195 -4.61 -4.76 6.47
CA THR A 195 -4.57 -5.08 5.04
C THR A 195 -5.06 -6.51 4.78
N ARG A 196 -4.56 -7.49 5.53
CA ARG A 196 -4.98 -8.89 5.40
C ARG A 196 -6.48 -9.07 5.62
N VAL A 197 -7.01 -8.52 6.72
CA VAL A 197 -8.43 -8.65 7.07
C VAL A 197 -9.33 -7.92 6.06
N LEU A 198 -8.89 -6.78 5.52
CA LEU A 198 -9.61 -6.08 4.45
C LEU A 198 -9.61 -6.86 3.13
N GLU A 199 -8.51 -7.54 2.83
CA GLU A 199 -8.41 -8.43 1.66
C GLU A 199 -9.34 -9.64 1.79
N GLU A 200 -9.37 -10.28 2.95
CA GLU A 200 -10.31 -11.36 3.29
C GLU A 200 -11.76 -10.89 3.14
N LEU A 201 -12.12 -9.75 3.73
CA LEU A 201 -13.46 -9.18 3.65
C LEU A 201 -13.86 -8.86 2.19
N LYS A 202 -12.92 -8.31 1.42
CA LYS A 202 -13.15 -8.02 -0.01
C LYS A 202 -13.40 -9.29 -0.81
N GLU A 203 -12.68 -10.37 -0.50
CA GLU A 203 -12.85 -11.65 -1.17
C GLU A 203 -14.19 -12.30 -0.80
N ILE A 204 -14.57 -12.29 0.48
CA ILE A 204 -15.87 -12.78 0.94
C ILE A 204 -17.01 -12.04 0.23
N ARG A 205 -16.94 -10.70 0.16
CA ARG A 205 -17.94 -9.90 -0.57
C ARG A 205 -18.03 -10.26 -2.05
N ARG A 206 -16.89 -10.44 -2.71
CA ARG A 206 -16.86 -10.87 -4.12
C ARG A 206 -17.51 -12.23 -4.32
N GLN A 207 -17.21 -13.19 -3.43
CA GLN A 207 -17.79 -14.53 -3.48
C GLN A 207 -19.30 -14.49 -3.21
N LEU A 208 -19.73 -13.64 -2.29
CA LEU A 208 -21.13 -13.43 -1.94
C LEU A 208 -21.89 -12.78 -3.11
N ASP A 209 -21.36 -11.73 -3.72
CA ASP A 209 -21.94 -11.11 -4.91
C ASP A 209 -22.04 -12.11 -6.07
N ARG A 210 -20.99 -12.92 -6.28
CA ARG A 210 -20.98 -13.98 -7.29
C ARG A 210 -22.01 -15.06 -6.99
N ALA A 211 -22.16 -15.48 -5.74
CA ALA A 211 -23.14 -16.48 -5.32
C ALA A 211 -24.57 -15.95 -5.50
N ARG A 212 -24.84 -14.69 -5.15
CA ARG A 212 -26.12 -14.01 -5.39
C ARG A 212 -26.43 -13.89 -6.88
N GLU A 213 -25.44 -13.52 -7.69
CA GLU A 213 -25.57 -13.46 -9.15
C GLU A 213 -25.93 -14.85 -9.71
N LEU A 214 -25.18 -15.88 -9.32
CA LEU A 214 -25.41 -17.26 -9.76
C LEU A 214 -26.79 -17.78 -9.36
N LEU A 215 -27.25 -17.44 -8.14
CA LEU A 215 -28.59 -17.79 -7.68
C LEU A 215 -29.66 -17.09 -8.51
N SER A 216 -29.49 -15.80 -8.80
CA SER A 216 -30.44 -15.03 -9.63
C SER A 216 -30.55 -15.54 -11.07
N GLN A 217 -29.47 -16.13 -11.60
CA GLN A 217 -29.41 -16.73 -12.93
C GLN A 217 -29.84 -18.19 -12.96
N SER A 218 -29.97 -18.85 -11.80
CA SER A 218 -30.18 -20.29 -11.71
C SER A 218 -31.50 -20.72 -12.33
N ASP A 219 -32.60 -20.04 -12.02
CA ASP A 219 -33.94 -20.35 -12.56
C ASP A 219 -33.96 -20.27 -14.08
N ARG A 220 -33.50 -19.15 -14.64
CA ARG A 220 -33.43 -18.96 -16.11
C ARG A 220 -32.55 -20.01 -16.79
N ALA A 221 -31.46 -20.42 -16.13
CA ALA A 221 -30.57 -21.43 -16.67
C ALA A 221 -31.19 -22.83 -16.61
N ILE A 222 -31.92 -23.15 -15.54
CA ILE A 222 -32.66 -24.40 -15.40
C ILE A 222 -33.75 -24.47 -16.49
N ASP A 223 -34.59 -23.44 -16.60
CA ASP A 223 -35.64 -23.35 -17.62
C ASP A 223 -35.06 -23.51 -19.05
N TYR A 224 -33.91 -22.87 -19.31
CA TYR A 224 -33.23 -22.98 -20.60
C TYR A 224 -32.86 -24.44 -20.92
N TRP A 225 -32.26 -25.17 -19.98
CA TRP A 225 -31.80 -26.54 -20.23
C TRP A 225 -32.95 -27.55 -20.19
N GLU A 226 -33.97 -27.35 -19.36
CA GLU A 226 -35.20 -28.15 -19.37
C GLU A 226 -35.89 -28.06 -20.74
N LYS A 227 -36.04 -26.84 -21.26
CA LYS A 227 -36.61 -26.62 -22.60
C LYS A 227 -35.78 -27.30 -23.70
N ARG A 228 -34.45 -27.27 -23.60
CA ARG A 228 -33.56 -27.96 -24.57
C ARG A 228 -33.66 -29.47 -24.55
N ILE A 229 -33.85 -30.05 -23.36
CA ILE A 229 -34.03 -31.50 -23.22
C ILE A 229 -35.40 -31.91 -23.79
N ASN A 230 -36.45 -31.10 -23.59
CA ASN A 230 -37.80 -31.42 -24.04
C ASN A 230 -38.04 -31.14 -25.54
N GLU A 231 -37.59 -29.99 -26.04
CA GLU A 231 -37.87 -29.51 -27.41
C GLU A 231 -36.71 -29.78 -28.38
N GLY A 232 -35.54 -30.17 -27.87
CA GLY A 232 -34.36 -30.51 -28.64
C GLY A 232 -33.32 -29.40 -28.79
N PHE A 233 -32.21 -29.74 -29.45
CA PHE A 233 -31.01 -28.90 -29.56
C PHE A 233 -30.91 -28.06 -30.83
N GLY A 234 -31.95 -28.12 -31.68
CA GLY A 234 -32.04 -27.37 -32.94
C GLY A 234 -32.35 -25.89 -32.74
N ASP A 235 -32.71 -25.21 -33.83
CA ASP A 235 -33.16 -23.82 -33.76
C ASP A 235 -34.60 -23.76 -33.22
N LEU A 236 -34.77 -23.18 -32.03
CA LEU A 236 -36.07 -23.01 -31.37
C LEU A 236 -36.54 -21.54 -31.38
N GLY A 237 -35.88 -20.68 -32.17
CA GLY A 237 -36.24 -19.27 -32.30
C GLY A 237 -35.53 -18.34 -31.30
N HIS A 238 -36.14 -17.19 -30.99
CA HIS A 238 -35.49 -16.09 -30.29
C HIS A 238 -34.95 -16.51 -28.91
N GLY A 239 -33.63 -16.42 -28.72
CA GLY A 239 -32.94 -16.82 -27.48
C GLY A 239 -32.49 -18.28 -27.43
N PHE A 240 -32.86 -19.11 -28.42
CA PHE A 240 -32.53 -20.54 -28.47
C PHE A 240 -31.95 -20.98 -29.85
N PRO A 241 -30.72 -20.55 -30.20
CA PRO A 241 -30.08 -20.89 -31.48
C PRO A 241 -29.69 -22.37 -31.59
N ASP A 242 -29.53 -22.91 -32.80
CA ASP A 242 -29.08 -24.31 -33.01
C ASP A 242 -27.67 -24.55 -32.42
N LEU A 243 -27.62 -25.30 -31.32
CA LEU A 243 -26.40 -25.63 -30.59
C LEU A 243 -25.54 -26.67 -31.33
N LEU A 244 -26.16 -27.48 -32.19
CA LEU A 244 -25.49 -28.52 -32.97
C LEU A 244 -25.06 -28.05 -34.36
N SER A 245 -25.41 -26.82 -34.77
CA SER A 245 -25.05 -26.22 -36.06
C SER A 245 -23.55 -26.33 -36.39
N ALA A 246 -22.69 -26.09 -35.40
CA ALA A 246 -21.24 -26.21 -35.57
C ALA A 246 -20.78 -27.66 -35.74
N SER A 247 -21.42 -28.61 -35.04
CA SER A 247 -21.15 -30.05 -35.15
C SER A 247 -21.59 -30.59 -36.51
N LYS A 248 -22.82 -30.28 -36.93
CA LYS A 248 -23.37 -30.62 -38.26
C LYS A 248 -22.45 -30.13 -39.37
N LYS A 249 -22.01 -28.87 -39.29
CA LYS A 249 -21.09 -28.27 -40.26
C LYS A 249 -19.76 -29.02 -40.36
N VAL A 250 -19.20 -29.49 -39.25
CA VAL A 250 -17.94 -30.25 -39.26
C VAL A 250 -18.17 -31.66 -39.83
N LYS A 251 -19.30 -32.31 -39.49
CA LYS A 251 -19.69 -33.60 -40.08
C LYS A 251 -19.87 -33.52 -41.60
N GLU A 252 -20.38 -32.41 -42.12
CA GLU A 252 -20.52 -32.12 -43.56
C GLU A 252 -19.16 -31.80 -44.25
N GLY A 253 -18.02 -31.96 -43.57
CA GLY A 253 -16.69 -31.68 -44.11
C GLY A 253 -16.27 -30.20 -44.00
N GLY A 254 -17.06 -29.37 -43.33
CA GLY A 254 -16.77 -27.97 -43.10
C GLY A 254 -15.71 -27.74 -42.01
N ARG A 255 -15.05 -26.57 -42.05
CA ARG A 255 -14.02 -26.20 -41.06
C ARG A 255 -14.62 -25.90 -39.70
N SER A 256 -13.97 -26.40 -38.64
CA SER A 256 -14.31 -26.11 -37.24
C SER A 256 -14.17 -24.62 -36.89
N SER A 257 -14.88 -24.18 -35.85
CA SER A 257 -14.81 -22.82 -35.32
C SER A 257 -13.39 -22.44 -34.89
N PHE A 258 -12.65 -23.39 -34.31
CA PHE A 258 -11.25 -23.20 -33.91
C PHE A 258 -10.33 -22.93 -35.11
N ALA A 259 -10.47 -23.70 -36.20
CA ALA A 259 -9.70 -23.53 -37.43
C ALA A 259 -10.03 -22.21 -38.16
N LYS A 260 -11.28 -21.72 -38.04
CA LYS A 260 -11.69 -20.41 -38.58
C LYS A 260 -11.11 -19.24 -37.78
N SER A 261 -11.13 -19.32 -36.46
CA SER A 261 -10.63 -18.27 -35.57
C SER A 261 -9.12 -18.06 -35.75
N THR A 262 -8.35 -19.15 -35.89
CA THR A 262 -6.90 -19.10 -36.16
C THR A 262 -6.59 -18.46 -37.51
N ARG A 263 -7.36 -18.77 -38.57
CA ARG A 263 -7.21 -18.10 -39.88
C ARG A 263 -7.54 -16.61 -39.79
N LYS A 264 -8.66 -16.25 -39.16
CA LYS A 264 -9.08 -14.85 -39.00
C LYS A 264 -8.08 -14.04 -38.17
N ARG A 265 -7.47 -14.65 -37.15
CA ARG A 265 -6.38 -14.05 -36.37
C ARG A 265 -5.12 -13.87 -37.22
N ARG A 266 -4.74 -14.86 -38.03
CA ARG A 266 -3.61 -14.75 -38.99
C ARG A 266 -3.85 -13.68 -40.05
N GLU A 267 -5.08 -13.56 -40.57
CA GLU A 267 -5.47 -12.53 -41.53
C GLU A 267 -5.49 -11.12 -40.90
N ARG A 268 -5.95 -10.97 -39.65
CA ARG A 268 -5.84 -9.70 -38.90
C ARG A 268 -4.40 -9.28 -38.69
N VAL A 269 -3.53 -10.19 -38.24
CA VAL A 269 -2.09 -9.93 -38.05
C VAL A 269 -1.39 -9.58 -39.37
N ARG A 270 -1.83 -10.15 -40.50
CA ARG A 270 -1.32 -9.79 -41.83
C ARG A 270 -1.82 -8.43 -42.34
N ARG A 271 -3.02 -7.99 -41.94
CA ARG A 271 -3.56 -6.66 -42.27
C ARG A 271 -2.88 -5.55 -41.48
N THR A 272 -2.72 -5.72 -40.17
CA THR A 272 -2.03 -4.72 -39.32
C THR A 272 -0.58 -4.50 -39.78
N LYS A 273 0.13 -5.55 -40.20
CA LYS A 273 1.49 -5.42 -40.76
C LYS A 273 1.56 -4.70 -42.12
N ARG A 274 0.46 -4.61 -42.87
CA ARG A 274 0.39 -3.89 -44.16
C ARG A 274 -0.06 -2.43 -44.01
N GLU A 275 -0.58 -2.06 -42.85
CA GLU A 275 -0.98 -0.68 -42.52
C GLU A 275 0.15 0.07 -41.79
N GLU A 276 1.19 -0.64 -41.33
CA GLU A 276 2.42 -0.11 -40.71
C GLU A 276 3.60 0.04 -41.71
N GLU A 277 3.42 -0.35 -42.98
CA GLU A 277 4.33 -0.11 -44.12
C GLU A 277 3.77 1.00 -45.02
#